data_AF-A0A542ZLM6-F1
#
_entry.id   AF-A0A542ZLM6-F1
#
_cell.length_a   1.000
_cell.length_b   1.000
_cell.length_c   1.000
_cell.angle_alpha   90.00
_cell.angle_beta   90.00
_cell.angle_gamma   90.00
#
_symmetry.space_group_name_H-M   'P 1'
#
loop_
_entity.id
_entity.type
_entity.pdbx_description
1 polymer ?
#
loop_
_entity_poly.entity_id
_entity_poly.type
_entity_poly.pdbx_seq_one_letter_code
_entity_poly.pdbx_strand_id
1 'polypeptide(L)'
;MDRRAYLLHQVHPAKLATDCAADAVSTWLMWRGRPRTALLVAHLAAAVASAGVTRRDLSTLEGTRRGAYVLQHMPPSAQVVRYLGQVVAWRAAYRHRPLGIALGHVVVAAGWSHGLVWGALPSSRTGAVAGPP
;
A
#
# COMPACT_ATOMS: atom_id res chain seq x y z
N MET A 1 6.17 -11.97 -12.74
CA MET A 1 5.05 -11.00 -12.81
C MET A 1 5.62 -9.69 -13.30
N ASP A 2 5.04 -9.05 -14.31
CA ASP A 2 5.51 -7.75 -14.78
C ASP A 2 5.07 -6.62 -13.81
N ARG A 3 5.67 -5.43 -13.95
CA ARG A 3 5.36 -4.26 -13.10
C ARG A 3 3.88 -3.85 -13.18
N ARG A 4 3.26 -3.99 -14.34
CA ARG A 4 1.91 -3.48 -14.62
C ARG A 4 0.89 -4.33 -13.89
N ALA A 5 0.93 -5.64 -14.07
CA ALA A 5 0.14 -6.61 -13.32
C ALA A 5 0.41 -6.49 -11.81
N TYR A 6 1.67 -6.25 -11.41
CA TYR A 6 2.04 -6.02 -10.01
C TYR A 6 1.36 -4.80 -9.40
N LEU A 7 1.14 -3.72 -10.15
CA LEU A 7 0.40 -2.56 -9.65
C LEU A 7 -1.12 -2.78 -9.70
N LEU A 8 -1.63 -3.41 -10.77
CA LEU A 8 -3.07 -3.63 -10.95
C LEU A 8 -3.65 -4.60 -9.92
N HIS A 9 -2.93 -5.68 -9.56
CA HIS A 9 -3.45 -6.63 -8.57
C HIS A 9 -3.63 -5.98 -7.19
N GLN A 10 -2.83 -4.94 -6.86
CA GLN A 10 -2.91 -4.22 -5.59
C GLN A 10 -4.24 -3.48 -5.41
N VAL A 11 -4.88 -3.06 -6.51
CA VAL A 11 -6.16 -2.33 -6.48
C VAL A 11 -7.37 -3.21 -6.77
N HIS A 12 -7.17 -4.52 -6.96
CA HIS A 12 -8.28 -5.44 -7.16
C HIS A 12 -9.18 -5.45 -5.91
N PRO A 13 -10.51 -5.27 -6.04
CA PRO A 13 -11.41 -5.14 -4.89
C PRO A 13 -11.32 -6.28 -3.88
N ALA A 14 -11.27 -7.52 -4.35
CA ALA A 14 -11.13 -8.69 -3.48
C ALA A 14 -9.79 -8.68 -2.71
N LYS A 15 -8.69 -8.25 -3.35
CA LYS A 15 -7.38 -8.16 -2.70
C LYS A 15 -7.39 -7.10 -1.60
N LEU A 16 -7.93 -5.92 -1.89
CA LEU A 16 -8.08 -4.85 -0.91
C LEU A 16 -8.93 -5.27 0.28
N ALA A 17 -10.06 -5.95 0.03
CA ALA A 17 -10.91 -6.45 1.10
C ALA A 17 -10.17 -7.45 2.01
N THR A 18 -9.44 -8.40 1.42
CA THR A 18 -8.62 -9.34 2.20
C THR A 18 -7.51 -8.64 2.97
N ASP A 19 -6.80 -7.69 2.35
CA ASP A 19 -5.71 -6.97 3.01
C ASP A 19 -6.21 -6.12 4.19
N CYS A 20 -7.34 -5.42 4.03
CA CYS A 20 -7.97 -4.67 5.12
C CYS A 20 -8.42 -5.57 6.28
N ALA A 21 -9.03 -6.72 5.97
CA ALA A 21 -9.44 -7.68 6.99
C ALA A 21 -8.23 -8.29 7.72
N ALA A 22 -7.18 -8.64 6.97
CA ALA A 22 -5.95 -9.20 7.52
C ALA A 22 -5.21 -8.18 8.40
N ASP A 23 -5.17 -6.91 8.01
CA ASP A 23 -4.64 -5.82 8.84
C ASP A 23 -5.42 -5.73 10.16
N ALA A 24 -6.75 -5.58 10.12
CA ALA A 24 -7.56 -5.48 11.32
C ALA A 24 -7.37 -6.68 12.27
N VAL A 25 -7.43 -7.91 11.74
CA VAL A 25 -7.26 -9.14 12.52
C VAL A 25 -5.85 -9.26 13.07
N SER A 26 -4.81 -8.99 12.27
CA SER A 26 -3.43 -9.08 12.73
C SER A 26 -3.10 -8.02 13.78
N THR A 27 -3.60 -6.80 13.63
CA THR A 27 -3.48 -5.72 14.62
C THR A 27 -4.19 -6.07 15.92
N TRP A 28 -5.39 -6.66 15.85
CA TRP A 28 -6.07 -7.18 17.04
C TRP A 28 -5.30 -8.35 17.70
N LEU A 29 -4.73 -9.27 16.92
CA LEU A 29 -3.90 -10.36 17.45
C LEU A 29 -2.61 -9.84 18.10
N MET A 30 -1.99 -8.79 17.55
CA MET A 30 -0.85 -8.09 18.18
C MET A 30 -1.27 -7.52 19.53
N TRP A 31 -2.43 -6.86 19.61
CA TRP A 31 -3.01 -6.36 20.86
C TRP A 31 -3.26 -7.49 21.87
N ARG A 32 -3.66 -8.68 21.42
CA ARG A 32 -3.86 -9.86 22.28
C ARG A 32 -2.55 -10.57 22.68
N GLY A 33 -1.38 -10.02 22.35
CA GLY A 33 -0.10 -10.63 22.69
C GLY A 33 0.22 -11.88 21.86
N ARG A 34 -0.35 -12.03 20.66
CA ARG A 34 -0.17 -13.19 19.77
C ARG A 34 0.62 -12.83 18.49
N PRO A 35 1.87 -12.32 18.58
CA PRO A 35 2.58 -11.76 17.44
C PRO A 35 2.86 -12.77 16.32
N ARG A 36 3.20 -14.01 16.67
CA ARG A 36 3.45 -15.07 15.65
C ARG A 36 2.19 -15.34 14.82
N THR A 37 1.04 -15.49 15.48
CA THR A 37 -0.24 -15.70 14.80
C THR A 37 -0.64 -14.47 13.98
N ALA A 38 -0.43 -13.26 14.50
CA ALA A 38 -0.70 -12.02 13.79
C ALA A 38 0.09 -11.93 12.47
N LEU A 39 1.41 -12.18 12.53
CA LEU A 39 2.27 -12.20 11.34
C LEU A 39 1.85 -13.29 10.37
N LEU A 40 1.56 -14.50 10.86
CA LEU A 40 1.12 -15.60 10.00
C LEU A 40 -0.16 -15.25 9.26
N VAL A 41 -1.19 -14.76 9.95
CA VAL A 41 -2.46 -14.34 9.34
C VAL A 41 -2.24 -13.24 8.31
N ALA A 42 -1.48 -12.20 8.64
CA ALA A 42 -1.22 -11.09 7.73
C ALA A 42 -0.56 -11.54 6.44
N HIS A 43 0.54 -12.30 6.54
CA HIS A 43 1.34 -12.67 5.37
C HIS A 43 0.66 -13.78 4.57
N LEU A 44 0.00 -14.76 5.21
CA LEU A 44 -0.76 -15.80 4.49
C LEU A 44 -1.95 -15.21 3.75
N ALA A 45 -2.75 -14.36 4.41
CA ALA A 45 -3.90 -13.73 3.75
C ALA A 45 -3.45 -12.89 2.55
N ALA A 46 -2.38 -12.11 2.72
CA ALA A 46 -1.81 -11.31 1.64
C ALA A 46 -1.33 -12.19 0.48
N ALA A 47 -0.59 -13.28 0.76
CA ALA A 47 -0.07 -14.20 -0.25
C ALA A 47 -1.18 -14.93 -1.01
N VAL A 48 -2.19 -15.45 -0.31
CA VAL A 48 -3.35 -16.14 -0.91
C VAL A 48 -4.13 -15.19 -1.80
N ALA A 49 -4.43 -13.98 -1.33
CA ALA A 49 -5.14 -12.98 -2.12
C ALA A 49 -4.35 -12.55 -3.37
N SER A 50 -3.04 -12.32 -3.23
CA SER A 50 -2.18 -11.99 -4.37
C SER A 50 -2.11 -13.13 -5.38
N ALA A 51 -1.95 -14.38 -4.93
CA ALA A 51 -1.92 -15.55 -5.81
C ALA A 51 -3.27 -15.77 -6.52
N GLY A 52 -4.39 -15.57 -5.83
CA GLY A 52 -5.72 -15.69 -6.41
C GLY A 52 -6.00 -14.63 -7.47
N VAL A 53 -5.69 -13.37 -7.17
CA VAL A 53 -5.97 -12.24 -8.07
C VAL A 53 -5.03 -12.22 -9.28
N THR A 54 -3.75 -12.57 -9.12
CA THR A 54 -2.78 -12.54 -10.22
C THR A 54 -3.10 -13.57 -11.32
N ARG A 55 -3.93 -14.57 -11.03
CA ARG A 55 -4.40 -15.56 -12.01
C ARG A 55 -5.63 -15.08 -12.80
N ARG A 56 -6.20 -13.92 -12.46
CA ARG A 56 -7.35 -13.33 -13.15
C ARG A 56 -6.87 -12.34 -14.19
N ASP A 57 -7.75 -12.04 -15.15
CA ASP A 57 -7.52 -10.96 -16.10
C ASP A 57 -7.61 -9.61 -15.38
N LEU A 58 -6.49 -8.89 -15.33
CA LEU A 58 -6.36 -7.58 -14.70
C LEU A 58 -6.53 -6.43 -15.70
N SER A 59 -6.68 -6.70 -17.00
CA SER A 59 -6.82 -5.67 -18.03
C SER A 59 -8.02 -4.76 -17.79
N THR A 60 -9.11 -5.33 -17.24
CA THR A 60 -10.32 -4.59 -16.85
C THR A 60 -10.05 -3.49 -15.82
N LEU A 61 -9.03 -3.65 -14.97
CA LEU A 61 -8.67 -2.65 -13.96
C LEU A 61 -7.96 -1.44 -14.57
N GLU A 62 -7.31 -1.59 -15.73
CA GLU A 62 -6.55 -0.51 -16.39
C GLU A 62 -7.43 0.67 -16.77
N GLY A 63 -8.66 0.39 -17.23
CA GLY A 63 -9.65 1.41 -17.59
C GLY A 63 -10.31 2.10 -16.39
N THR A 64 -10.04 1.65 -15.16
CA THR A 64 -10.63 2.23 -13.95
C THR A 64 -9.78 3.38 -13.42
N ARG A 65 -10.41 4.35 -12.72
CA ARG A 65 -9.68 5.45 -12.05
C ARG A 65 -8.58 4.95 -11.10
N ARG A 66 -8.84 3.85 -10.38
CA ARG A 66 -7.88 3.26 -9.42
C ARG A 66 -6.70 2.62 -10.13
N GLY A 67 -6.94 1.85 -11.20
CA GLY A 67 -5.88 1.25 -12.00
C GLY A 67 -5.02 2.29 -12.69
N ALA A 68 -5.64 3.26 -13.36
CA ALA A 68 -4.93 4.38 -13.97
C ALA A 68 -4.06 5.14 -12.95
N TYR A 69 -4.60 5.40 -11.75
CA TYR A 69 -3.86 6.07 -10.69
C TYR A 69 -2.61 5.30 -10.25
N VAL A 70 -2.71 4.00 -9.93
CA VAL A 70 -1.54 3.25 -9.45
C VAL A 70 -0.49 3.04 -10.53
N LEU A 71 -0.91 2.88 -11.78
CA LEU A 71 0.02 2.78 -12.92
C LEU A 71 0.85 4.06 -13.10
N GLN A 72 0.26 5.22 -12.83
CA GLN A 72 0.91 6.52 -12.98
C GLN A 72 1.70 6.96 -11.72
N HIS A 73 1.19 6.64 -10.53
CA HIS A 73 1.62 7.34 -9.30
C HIS A 73 2.17 6.43 -8.19
N MET A 74 2.22 5.11 -8.38
CA MET A 74 2.68 4.19 -7.33
C MET A 74 4.10 3.68 -7.63
N PRO A 75 5.15 4.36 -7.12
CA PRO A 75 6.51 3.83 -7.16
C PRO A 75 6.68 2.66 -6.18
N PRO A 76 7.76 1.86 -6.31
CA PRO A 76 8.07 0.80 -5.36
C PRO A 76 8.16 1.29 -3.90
N SER A 77 8.64 2.52 -3.67
CA SER A 77 8.73 3.14 -2.34
C SER A 77 7.38 3.27 -1.65
N ALA A 78 6.28 3.47 -2.39
CA ALA A 78 4.93 3.56 -1.83
C ALA A 78 4.52 2.28 -1.08
N GLN A 79 4.94 1.12 -1.59
CA GLN A 79 4.67 -0.17 -0.93
C GLN A 79 5.52 -0.36 0.33
N VAL A 80 6.77 0.09 0.29
CA VAL A 80 7.64 0.10 1.48
C VAL A 80 7.03 0.97 2.57
N VAL A 81 6.57 2.19 2.23
CA VAL A 81 5.90 3.10 3.17
C VAL A 81 4.65 2.45 3.77
N ARG A 82 3.80 1.80 2.95
CA ARG A 82 2.63 1.05 3.44
C ARG A 82 3.03 -0.04 4.43
N TYR A 83 4.03 -0.85 4.11
CA TYR A 83 4.48 -1.91 5.01
C TYR A 83 5.06 -1.36 6.31
N LEU A 84 5.86 -0.29 6.25
CA LEU A 84 6.40 0.38 7.44
C LEU A 84 5.27 0.94 8.33
N GLY A 85 4.24 1.54 7.74
CA GLY A 85 3.05 1.97 8.47
C GLY A 85 2.36 0.82 9.21
N GLN A 86 2.24 -0.34 8.57
CA GLN A 86 1.72 -1.55 9.20
C GLN A 86 2.59 -2.02 10.38
N VAL A 87 3.92 -2.01 10.21
CA VAL A 87 4.86 -2.40 11.28
C VAL A 87 4.75 -1.46 12.48
N VAL A 88 4.58 -0.15 12.23
CA VAL A 88 4.31 0.83 13.29
C VAL A 88 3.00 0.50 14.02
N ALA A 89 1.92 0.20 13.28
CA ALA A 89 0.64 -0.18 13.87
C ALA A 89 0.75 -1.45 14.72
N TRP A 90 1.41 -2.49 14.22
CA TRP A 90 1.66 -3.73 14.98
C TRP A 90 2.49 -3.50 16.25
N ARG A 91 3.58 -2.73 16.16
CA ARG A 91 4.43 -2.41 17.30
C ARG A 91 3.67 -1.59 18.35
N ALA A 92 2.81 -0.68 17.92
CA ALA A 92 1.96 0.11 18.80
C ALA A 92 0.87 -0.75 19.44
N ALA A 93 0.23 -1.64 18.68
CA ALA A 93 -0.77 -2.58 19.17
C ALA A 93 -0.21 -3.53 20.22
N TYR A 94 0.97 -4.10 19.97
CA TYR A 94 1.68 -4.96 20.93
C TYR A 94 2.02 -4.22 22.24
N ARG A 95 2.16 -2.89 22.20
CA ARG A 95 2.42 -2.04 23.37
C ARG A 95 1.16 -1.37 23.93
N HIS A 96 -0.01 -1.75 23.44
CA HIS A 96 -1.29 -1.17 23.83
C HIS A 96 -1.38 0.36 23.67
N ARG A 97 -0.80 0.91 22.59
CA ARG A 97 -0.78 2.35 22.30
C ARG A 97 -1.71 2.71 21.14
N PRO A 98 -2.99 3.08 21.38
CA PRO A 98 -3.97 3.32 20.32
C PRO A 98 -3.58 4.47 19.37
N LEU A 99 -2.97 5.54 19.89
CA LEU A 99 -2.46 6.63 19.05
C LEU A 99 -1.38 6.17 18.08
N GLY A 100 -0.51 5.23 18.49
CA GLY A 100 0.50 4.67 17.59
C GLY A 100 -0.11 3.78 16.50
N ILE A 101 -1.23 3.10 16.79
CA ILE A 101 -1.99 2.34 15.78
C ILE A 101 -2.55 3.31 14.73
N ALA A 102 -3.21 4.39 15.18
CA ALA A 102 -3.74 5.41 14.29
C ALA A 102 -2.66 6.05 13.41
N LEU A 103 -1.51 6.42 14.00
CA LEU A 103 -0.36 6.96 13.25
C LEU A 103 0.17 5.96 12.21
N GLY A 104 0.24 4.66 12.55
CA GLY A 104 0.62 3.61 11.60
C GLY A 104 -0.29 3.58 10.38
N HIS A 105 -1.61 3.61 10.58
CA HIS A 105 -2.57 3.66 9.47
C HIS A 105 -2.52 4.96 8.67
N VAL A 106 -2.21 6.10 9.29
CA VAL A 106 -1.93 7.36 8.57
C VAL A 106 -0.74 7.19 7.62
N VAL A 107 0.33 6.53 8.05
CA VAL A 107 1.48 6.22 7.19
C VAL A 107 1.10 5.28 6.04
N VAL A 108 0.26 4.27 6.30
CA VAL A 108 -0.29 3.40 5.23
C VAL A 108 -1.07 4.22 4.20
N ALA A 109 -1.93 5.13 4.66
CA ALA A 109 -2.71 6.01 3.79
C ALA A 109 -1.83 6.96 2.97
N ALA A 110 -0.74 7.48 3.56
CA ALA A 110 0.25 8.30 2.84
C ALA A 110 0.95 7.50 1.72
N GLY A 111 1.28 6.23 1.96
CA GLY A 111 1.84 5.35 0.93
C GLY A 111 0.88 5.12 -0.25
N TRP A 112 -0.43 5.00 0.00
CA TRP A 112 -1.44 4.98 -1.08
C TRP A 112 -1.56 6.31 -1.81
N SER A 113 -1.33 7.41 -1.11
CA SER A 113 -1.52 8.78 -1.59
C SER A 113 -0.28 9.39 -2.25
N HIS A 114 0.74 8.60 -2.60
CA HIS A 114 2.02 9.11 -3.12
C HIS A 114 1.85 10.13 -4.28
N GLY A 115 0.95 9.88 -5.23
CA GLY A 115 0.67 10.82 -6.32
C GLY A 115 0.06 12.15 -5.88
N LEU A 116 -0.76 12.14 -4.83
CA LEU A 116 -1.38 13.34 -4.26
C LEU A 116 -0.43 14.11 -3.35
N VAL A 117 0.44 13.36 -2.67
CA VAL A 117 1.31 13.88 -1.62
C VAL A 117 2.58 14.44 -2.25
N TRP A 118 3.27 13.70 -3.12
CA TRP A 118 4.52 14.16 -3.79
C TRP A 118 4.36 14.60 -5.24
N GLY A 119 3.25 14.28 -5.91
CA GLY A 119 2.95 14.83 -7.24
C GLY A 119 2.50 16.29 -7.21
N ALA A 120 2.12 16.81 -6.04
CA ALA A 120 1.77 18.21 -5.82
C ALA A 120 2.98 19.12 -5.53
N LEU A 121 4.19 18.54 -5.34
CA LEU A 121 5.40 19.34 -5.24
C LEU A 121 5.76 19.86 -6.63
N PRO A 122 5.91 21.18 -6.84
CA PRO A 122 6.34 21.70 -8.11
C PRO A 122 7.73 21.12 -8.40
N SER A 123 7.80 20.25 -9.40
CA SER A 123 9.08 19.88 -10.00
C SER A 123 9.72 21.18 -10.44
N SER A 124 10.81 21.58 -9.78
CA SER A 124 11.66 22.69 -10.18
C SER A 124 12.12 22.41 -11.60
N ARG A 125 11.35 22.96 -12.55
CA ARG A 125 11.76 23.10 -13.94
C ARG A 125 12.78 24.23 -13.92
N THR A 126 14.01 23.89 -13.55
CA THR A 126 15.15 24.80 -13.67
C THR A 126 15.22 25.20 -15.14
N GLY A 127 15.01 26.48 -15.41
CA GLY A 127 15.18 27.03 -16.75
C GLY A 127 16.61 26.82 -17.22
N ALA A 128 16.77 26.46 -18.49
CA ALA A 128 17.93 26.82 -19.26
C ALA A 128 17.42 27.41 -20.57
N VAL A 129 17.33 28.74 -20.56
CA VAL A 129 17.35 29.58 -21.76
C VAL A 129 18.69 29.35 -22.45
N ALA A 130 18.67 29.09 -23.76
CA ALA A 130 19.75 29.46 -24.68
C ALA A 130 19.21 29.36 -26.13
N GLY A 131 18.59 30.44 -26.61
CA GLY A 131 18.72 30.79 -28.03
C GLY A 131 20.07 31.47 -28.22
N PRO A 132 20.77 31.21 -29.34
CA PRO A 132 21.22 32.34 -30.17
C PRO A 132 21.49 31.96 -31.65
N PRO A 133 22.02 32.88 -32.47
CA PRO A 133 21.75 34.33 -32.58
C PRO A 133 20.83 34.67 -33.77
#